data_AF-A0A662W4Z2-F1
#
_entry.id   AF-A0A662W4Z2-F1
#
_cell.length_a   1.000
_cell.length_b   1.000
_cell.length_c   1.000
_cell.angle_alpha   90.00
_cell.angle_beta   90.00
_cell.angle_gamma   90.00
#
_symmetry.space_group_name_H-M   'P 1'
#
loop_
_entity.id
_entity.type
_entity.pdbx_description
1 polymer ?
#
loop_
_entity_poly.entity_id
_entity_poly.type
_entity_poly.pdbx_seq_one_letter_code
_entity_poly.pdbx_strand_id
1 'polypeptide(L)'
;MKFDDIGSFPLPPGIDRDWVERNLSTREFEELAQRAFVMKVKAGVEVANYPQFRDMVRMFLDLIKDEAFQEDAYLIKKKHAKIPEFHALEGLNYSGDVRVCITGPFEIYLAEFGSVIYEDILASISRSLARFAENTIESRLKVTCLSLDDPSLGLNPELQPTPEQMEIAYENFNFSVDVQIHLHAPLYYSNFLDVKTIDVIGIESAKDEKVLEFIDKEELESHEKKLRIGISRSDIDSMIAYFNQKYGVNAWKDEKLILKAIDELEGADNILRR
;
A
#
# COMPACT_ATOMS: atom_id res chain seq x y z
N MET A 1 7.31 -2.20 -18.60
CA MET A 1 7.25 -1.24 -17.47
C MET A 1 5.80 -0.81 -17.35
N LYS A 2 5.24 -0.80 -16.15
CA LYS A 2 3.89 -0.29 -15.86
C LYS A 2 4.03 0.88 -14.88
N PHE A 3 3.22 1.91 -15.05
CA PHE A 3 3.14 3.04 -14.13
C PHE A 3 1.97 2.87 -13.15
N ASP A 4 2.29 2.77 -11.86
CA ASP A 4 1.33 2.57 -10.77
C ASP A 4 1.40 3.69 -9.71
N ASP A 5 0.50 3.61 -8.74
CA ASP A 5 0.54 4.42 -7.53
C ASP A 5 0.50 3.55 -6.26
N ILE A 6 0.78 4.17 -5.11
CA ILE A 6 0.91 3.42 -3.84
C ILE A 6 -0.43 3.11 -3.16
N GLY A 7 -1.52 3.83 -3.46
CA GLY A 7 -2.86 3.55 -2.91
C GLY A 7 -3.51 4.74 -2.25
N SER A 8 -2.82 5.38 -1.30
CA SER A 8 -3.35 6.54 -0.56
C SER A 8 -3.81 7.66 -1.48
N PHE A 9 -4.86 8.37 -1.08
CA PHE A 9 -5.37 9.53 -1.80
C PHE A 9 -5.85 10.59 -0.80
N PRO A 10 -5.52 11.88 -0.98
CA PRO A 10 -5.94 12.91 -0.06
C PRO A 10 -7.46 13.04 0.00
N LEU A 11 -8.00 13.21 1.20
CA LEU A 11 -9.41 13.52 1.38
C LEU A 11 -9.72 14.94 0.90
N PRO A 12 -10.90 15.16 0.30
CA PRO A 12 -11.29 16.49 -0.13
C PRO A 12 -11.54 17.41 1.07
N PRO A 13 -11.43 18.74 0.89
CA PRO A 13 -11.70 19.70 1.96
C PRO A 13 -13.07 19.48 2.61
N GLY A 14 -13.08 19.44 3.95
CA GLY A 14 -14.31 19.25 4.74
C GLY A 14 -14.72 17.78 4.94
N ILE A 15 -13.98 16.82 4.40
CA ILE A 15 -14.14 15.40 4.70
C ILE A 15 -12.91 14.91 5.47
N ASP A 16 -13.15 14.29 6.62
CA ASP A 16 -12.13 13.65 7.46
C ASP A 16 -12.33 12.13 7.53
N ARG A 17 -11.40 11.44 8.19
CA ARG A 17 -11.47 9.99 8.36
C ARG A 17 -12.71 9.56 9.15
N ASP A 18 -13.14 10.34 10.13
CA ASP A 18 -14.35 10.04 10.93
C ASP A 18 -15.63 10.09 10.07
N TRP A 19 -15.69 10.98 9.08
CA TRP A 19 -16.75 10.97 8.09
C TRP A 19 -16.67 9.69 7.26
N VAL A 20 -15.48 9.30 6.79
CA VAL A 20 -15.31 8.08 5.98
C VAL A 20 -15.81 6.84 6.72
N GLU A 21 -15.37 6.61 7.96
CA GLU A 21 -15.75 5.43 8.75
C GLU A 21 -17.27 5.32 8.95
N ARG A 22 -17.96 6.45 9.11
CA ARG A 22 -19.43 6.48 9.28
C ARG A 22 -20.21 6.29 7.98
N ASN A 23 -19.56 6.46 6.83
CA ASN A 23 -20.25 6.55 5.53
C ASN A 23 -19.87 5.42 4.56
N LEU A 24 -19.11 4.40 4.98
CA LEU A 24 -18.61 3.31 4.11
C LEU A 24 -19.68 2.58 3.28
N SER A 25 -20.94 2.59 3.73
CA SER A 25 -22.09 1.94 3.04
C SER A 25 -23.02 2.93 2.34
N THR A 26 -22.63 4.20 2.23
CA THR A 26 -23.43 5.27 1.62
C THR A 26 -23.05 5.47 0.16
N ARG A 27 -23.99 6.02 -0.61
CA ARG A 27 -23.76 6.39 -2.00
C ARG A 27 -22.73 7.52 -2.12
N GLU A 28 -22.72 8.44 -1.16
CA GLU A 28 -21.79 9.58 -1.11
C GLU A 28 -20.34 9.11 -1.00
N PHE A 29 -20.08 8.08 -0.18
CA PHE A 29 -18.76 7.46 -0.09
C PHE A 29 -18.39 6.70 -1.37
N GLU A 30 -19.35 5.96 -1.95
CA GLU A 30 -19.13 5.28 -3.22
C GLU A 30 -18.71 6.28 -4.33
N GLU A 31 -19.45 7.38 -4.47
CA GLU A 31 -19.15 8.45 -5.43
C GLU A 31 -17.82 9.16 -5.11
N LEU A 32 -17.42 9.26 -3.84
CA LEU A 32 -16.10 9.79 -3.44
C LEU A 32 -14.97 8.86 -3.92
N ALA A 33 -15.05 7.57 -3.61
CA ALA A 33 -14.04 6.59 -4.01
C ALA A 33 -13.92 6.48 -5.54
N GLN A 34 -15.06 6.43 -6.23
CA GLN A 34 -15.10 6.39 -7.69
C GLN A 34 -14.47 7.63 -8.33
N ARG A 35 -14.78 8.84 -7.83
CA ARG A 35 -14.19 10.08 -8.37
C ARG A 35 -12.67 10.12 -8.16
N ALA A 36 -12.19 9.78 -6.96
CA ALA A 36 -10.76 9.75 -6.69
C ALA A 36 -10.03 8.72 -7.57
N PHE A 37 -10.59 7.53 -7.75
CA PHE A 37 -10.03 6.53 -8.67
C PHE A 37 -9.97 7.05 -10.12
N VAL A 38 -11.05 7.65 -10.62
CA VAL A 38 -11.09 8.24 -11.97
C VAL A 38 -10.07 9.37 -12.12
N MET A 39 -9.78 10.15 -11.07
CA MET A 39 -8.72 11.15 -11.10
C MET A 39 -7.35 10.52 -11.33
N LYS A 40 -7.03 9.43 -10.62
CA LYS A 40 -5.76 8.68 -10.80
C LYS A 40 -5.62 8.17 -12.24
N VAL A 41 -6.67 7.53 -12.77
CA VAL A 41 -6.69 7.03 -14.16
C VAL A 41 -6.50 8.18 -15.16
N LYS A 42 -7.21 9.30 -14.97
CA LYS A 42 -7.10 10.49 -15.85
C LYS A 42 -5.74 11.18 -15.76
N ALA A 43 -5.00 11.00 -14.66
CA ALA A 43 -3.63 11.48 -14.51
C ALA A 43 -2.61 10.60 -15.27
N GLY A 44 -3.05 9.50 -15.89
CA GLY A 44 -2.21 8.61 -16.68
C GLY A 44 -1.64 7.42 -15.91
N VAL A 45 -2.08 7.18 -14.67
CA VAL A 45 -1.71 5.96 -13.93
C VAL A 45 -2.30 4.74 -14.64
N GLU A 46 -1.44 3.84 -15.10
CA GLU A 46 -1.83 2.69 -15.93
C GLU A 46 -2.44 1.56 -15.11
N VAL A 47 -1.92 1.35 -13.90
CA VAL A 47 -2.41 0.35 -12.93
C VAL A 47 -2.79 1.08 -11.65
N ALA A 48 -3.90 1.83 -11.72
CA ALA A 48 -4.36 2.62 -10.59
C ALA A 48 -4.83 1.73 -9.44
N ASN A 49 -4.46 2.11 -8.21
CA ASN A 49 -4.97 1.49 -7.01
C ASN A 49 -6.25 2.20 -6.54
N TYR A 50 -7.12 1.46 -5.83
CA TYR A 50 -8.26 2.06 -5.18
C TYR A 50 -7.79 3.16 -4.19
N PRO A 51 -8.56 4.24 -3.99
CA PRO A 51 -8.16 5.30 -3.08
C PRO A 51 -8.29 4.82 -1.64
N GLN A 52 -7.17 4.70 -0.92
CA GLN A 52 -7.20 4.39 0.50
C GLN A 52 -7.42 5.68 1.31
N PHE A 53 -8.60 5.78 1.93
CA PHE A 53 -8.98 6.92 2.77
C PHE A 53 -8.86 6.63 4.27
N ARG A 54 -9.01 5.36 4.66
CA ARG A 54 -8.90 4.89 6.03
C ARG A 54 -7.45 4.66 6.43
N ASP A 55 -7.25 4.50 7.74
CA ASP A 55 -5.96 4.09 8.29
C ASP A 55 -5.60 2.67 7.80
N MET A 56 -4.37 2.51 7.30
CA MET A 56 -3.95 1.29 6.61
C MET A 56 -4.03 0.05 7.52
N VAL A 57 -3.75 0.20 8.81
CA VAL A 57 -3.82 -0.92 9.77
C VAL A 57 -5.27 -1.17 10.17
N ARG A 58 -5.96 -0.15 10.67
CA ARG A 58 -7.30 -0.29 11.25
C ARG A 58 -8.33 -0.82 10.27
N MET A 59 -8.24 -0.42 9.00
CA MET A 59 -9.20 -0.85 7.98
C MET A 59 -9.27 -2.38 7.80
N PHE A 60 -8.20 -3.10 8.17
CA PHE A 60 -8.18 -4.56 8.21
C PHE A 60 -8.29 -5.11 9.64
N LEU A 61 -7.47 -4.60 10.57
CA LEU A 61 -7.36 -5.14 11.93
C LEU A 61 -8.70 -5.07 12.69
N ASP A 62 -9.46 -3.98 12.56
CA ASP A 62 -10.74 -3.83 13.26
C ASP A 62 -11.76 -4.89 12.78
N LEU A 63 -11.76 -5.21 11.48
CA LEU A 63 -12.61 -6.27 10.92
C LEU A 63 -12.13 -7.67 11.33
N ILE A 64 -10.81 -7.87 11.40
CA ILE A 64 -10.22 -9.14 11.81
C ILE A 64 -10.52 -9.41 13.29
N LYS A 65 -10.53 -8.39 14.14
CA LYS A 65 -10.78 -8.48 15.59
C LYS A 65 -12.26 -8.60 15.97
N ASP A 66 -13.18 -8.28 15.06
CA ASP A 66 -14.61 -8.38 15.34
C ASP A 66 -15.01 -9.86 15.52
N GLU A 67 -15.35 -10.23 16.76
CA GLU A 67 -15.78 -11.58 17.13
C GLU A 67 -16.97 -12.08 16.28
N ALA A 68 -17.86 -11.18 15.83
CA ALA A 68 -18.98 -11.55 14.96
C ALA A 68 -18.49 -12.00 13.58
N PHE A 69 -17.37 -11.46 13.11
CA PHE A 69 -16.78 -11.76 11.82
C PHE A 69 -15.76 -12.90 11.88
N GLN A 70 -15.28 -13.28 13.06
CA GLN A 70 -14.32 -14.38 13.24
C GLN A 70 -14.96 -15.77 13.14
N GLU A 71 -14.20 -16.72 12.59
CA GLU A 71 -14.44 -18.17 12.74
C GLU A 71 -13.43 -18.85 13.67
N ASP A 72 -12.29 -18.21 13.91
CA ASP A 72 -11.29 -18.53 14.93
C ASP A 72 -10.57 -17.24 15.34
N ALA A 73 -9.73 -17.28 16.38
CA ALA A 73 -8.96 -16.13 16.86
C ALA A 73 -8.16 -15.49 15.72
N TYR A 74 -8.45 -14.21 15.42
CA TYR A 74 -7.84 -13.44 14.33
C TYR A 74 -8.02 -14.04 12.93
N LEU A 75 -8.96 -14.98 12.76
CA LEU A 75 -9.32 -15.57 11.47
C LEU A 75 -10.71 -15.08 11.05
N ILE A 76 -10.75 -14.07 10.19
CA ILE A 76 -11.99 -13.46 9.68
C ILE A 76 -12.68 -14.39 8.67
N LYS A 77 -13.98 -14.63 8.81
CA LYS A 77 -14.80 -15.34 7.80
C LYS A 77 -14.67 -14.65 6.44
N LYS A 78 -14.40 -15.41 5.37
CA LYS A 78 -14.21 -14.87 4.00
C LYS A 78 -15.29 -13.87 3.57
N LYS A 79 -16.57 -14.13 3.89
CA LYS A 79 -17.70 -13.22 3.55
C LYS A 79 -17.61 -11.81 4.14
N HIS A 80 -16.84 -11.60 5.22
CA HIS A 80 -16.65 -10.32 5.89
C HIS A 80 -15.32 -9.64 5.53
N ALA A 81 -14.40 -10.34 4.85
CA ALA A 81 -13.11 -9.81 4.41
C ALA A 81 -13.25 -8.89 3.18
N LYS A 82 -13.89 -7.73 3.35
CA LYS A 82 -14.18 -6.79 2.25
C LYS A 82 -13.48 -5.45 2.45
N ILE A 83 -13.04 -4.86 1.34
CA ILE A 83 -12.49 -3.51 1.30
C ILE A 83 -13.54 -2.56 0.68
N PRO A 84 -14.34 -1.83 1.47
CA PRO A 84 -15.34 -0.88 0.98
C PRO A 84 -14.87 0.05 -0.15
N GLU A 85 -13.70 0.66 -0.03
CA GLU A 85 -13.13 1.57 -1.05
C GLU A 85 -12.91 0.88 -2.39
N PHE A 86 -12.47 -0.39 -2.38
CA PHE A 86 -12.28 -1.17 -3.59
C PHE A 86 -13.63 -1.59 -4.19
N HIS A 87 -14.54 -2.13 -3.37
CA HIS A 87 -15.85 -2.58 -3.86
C HIS A 87 -16.71 -1.42 -4.35
N ALA A 88 -16.50 -0.20 -3.86
CA ALA A 88 -17.13 1.00 -4.43
C ALA A 88 -16.78 1.20 -5.92
N LEU A 89 -15.61 0.74 -6.38
CA LEU A 89 -15.21 0.83 -7.79
C LEU A 89 -15.98 -0.17 -8.67
N GLU A 90 -16.61 -1.19 -8.10
CA GLU A 90 -17.50 -2.11 -8.81
C GLU A 90 -18.81 -1.45 -9.26
N GLY A 91 -19.01 -0.15 -9.08
CA GLY A 91 -20.03 0.64 -9.79
C GLY A 91 -19.55 1.19 -11.15
N LEU A 92 -18.25 1.22 -11.41
CA LEU A 92 -17.67 1.84 -12.60
C LEU A 92 -17.63 0.91 -13.81
N ASN A 93 -17.90 1.43 -15.00
CA ASN A 93 -17.58 0.73 -16.24
C ASN A 93 -16.09 0.93 -16.59
N TYR A 94 -15.21 0.29 -15.82
CA TYR A 94 -13.76 0.33 -16.02
C TYR A 94 -13.22 -1.08 -16.31
N SER A 95 -12.45 -1.20 -17.39
CA SER A 95 -11.86 -2.47 -17.87
C SER A 95 -10.34 -2.46 -17.88
N GLY A 96 -9.71 -1.41 -17.35
CA GLY A 96 -8.27 -1.31 -17.23
C GLY A 96 -7.74 -2.12 -16.06
N ASP A 97 -6.41 -2.21 -15.98
CA ASP A 97 -5.72 -2.90 -14.89
C ASP A 97 -5.92 -2.15 -13.57
N VAL A 98 -6.08 -2.89 -12.48
CA VAL A 98 -6.24 -2.37 -11.11
C VAL A 98 -5.16 -2.97 -10.22
N ARG A 99 -4.55 -2.14 -9.38
CA ARG A 99 -3.70 -2.56 -8.26
C ARG A 99 -4.55 -2.60 -7.00
N VAL A 100 -4.28 -3.55 -6.12
CA VAL A 100 -4.87 -3.62 -4.77
C VAL A 100 -3.71 -3.52 -3.79
N CYS A 101 -3.81 -2.66 -2.79
CA CYS A 101 -2.85 -2.63 -1.68
C CYS A 101 -3.54 -3.11 -0.40
N ILE A 102 -2.87 -3.96 0.34
CA ILE A 102 -3.29 -4.50 1.64
C ILE A 102 -2.13 -4.29 2.59
N THR A 103 -2.40 -3.85 3.81
CA THR A 103 -1.35 -3.81 4.84
C THR A 103 -0.91 -5.21 5.16
N GLY A 104 0.39 -5.43 5.13
CA GLY A 104 0.91 -6.78 5.20
C GLY A 104 0.89 -7.38 6.62
N PRO A 105 1.18 -8.68 6.73
CA PRO A 105 0.94 -9.44 7.95
C PRO A 105 1.74 -8.95 9.15
N PHE A 106 2.98 -8.52 8.95
CA PHE A 106 3.83 -8.10 10.06
C PHE A 106 3.45 -6.73 10.59
N GLU A 107 3.00 -5.82 9.74
CA GLU A 107 2.52 -4.50 10.15
C GLU A 107 1.21 -4.63 10.96
N ILE A 108 0.27 -5.47 10.50
CA ILE A 108 -0.96 -5.78 11.25
C ILE A 108 -0.62 -6.46 12.59
N TYR A 109 0.29 -7.44 12.58
CA TYR A 109 0.71 -8.14 13.78
C TYR A 109 1.36 -7.20 14.80
N LEU A 110 2.34 -6.39 14.34
CA LEU A 110 3.09 -5.45 15.16
C LEU A 110 2.17 -4.45 15.85
N ALA A 111 1.16 -3.94 15.13
CA ALA A 111 0.21 -2.98 15.67
C ALA A 111 -0.64 -3.54 16.84
N GLU A 112 -0.89 -4.86 16.85
CA GLU A 112 -1.70 -5.50 17.90
C GLU A 112 -0.86 -6.10 19.03
N PHE A 113 0.24 -6.78 18.70
CA PHE A 113 0.99 -7.63 19.64
C PHE A 113 2.41 -7.13 19.94
N GLY A 114 2.88 -6.10 19.25
CA GLY A 114 4.27 -5.66 19.34
C GLY A 114 5.24 -6.61 18.63
N SER A 115 6.49 -6.64 19.08
CA SER A 115 7.60 -7.32 18.40
C SER A 115 7.72 -8.82 18.70
N VAL A 116 7.02 -9.35 19.71
CA VAL A 116 7.06 -10.78 20.04
C VAL A 116 6.09 -11.53 19.12
N ILE A 117 6.61 -12.40 18.25
CA ILE A 117 5.83 -13.10 17.22
C ILE A 117 5.31 -14.45 17.73
N TYR A 118 3.98 -14.60 17.75
CA TYR A 118 3.24 -15.85 17.97
C TYR A 118 2.83 -16.39 16.59
N GLU A 119 3.45 -17.50 16.18
CA GLU A 119 3.32 -18.05 14.81
C GLU A 119 1.89 -18.45 14.44
N ASP A 120 1.12 -18.97 15.40
CA ASP A 120 -0.28 -19.35 15.21
C ASP A 120 -1.17 -18.14 14.93
N ILE A 121 -0.95 -17.04 15.65
CA ILE A 121 -1.66 -15.78 15.44
C ILE A 121 -1.21 -15.12 14.12
N LEU A 122 0.09 -15.11 13.82
CA LEU A 122 0.60 -14.62 12.54
C LEU A 122 -0.01 -15.38 11.37
N ALA A 123 -0.11 -16.71 11.46
CA ALA A 123 -0.75 -17.55 10.45
C ALA A 123 -2.24 -17.21 10.28
N SER A 124 -2.96 -16.93 11.37
CA SER A 124 -4.37 -16.49 11.29
C SER A 124 -4.52 -15.11 10.65
N ILE A 125 -3.66 -14.15 10.99
CA ILE A 125 -3.62 -12.82 10.38
C ILE A 125 -3.30 -12.91 8.88
N SER A 126 -2.27 -13.69 8.51
CA SER A 126 -1.89 -13.94 7.12
C SER A 126 -3.07 -14.48 6.31
N ARG A 127 -3.73 -15.55 6.80
CA ARG A 127 -4.92 -16.12 6.16
C ARG A 127 -6.07 -15.14 6.08
N SER A 128 -6.27 -14.31 7.10
CA SER A 128 -7.29 -13.27 7.09
C SER A 128 -7.04 -12.24 5.99
N LEU A 129 -5.82 -11.72 5.88
CA LEU A 129 -5.42 -10.75 4.85
C LEU A 129 -5.49 -11.35 3.45
N ALA A 130 -5.10 -12.62 3.28
CA ALA A 130 -5.27 -13.34 2.03
C ALA A 130 -6.74 -13.45 1.60
N ARG A 131 -7.71 -13.53 2.54
CA ARG A 131 -9.15 -13.51 2.21
C ARG A 131 -9.61 -12.15 1.67
N PHE A 132 -9.04 -11.05 2.16
CA PHE A 132 -9.30 -9.73 1.58
C PHE A 132 -8.75 -9.68 0.14
N ALA A 133 -7.51 -10.13 -0.06
CA ALA A 133 -6.89 -10.20 -1.38
C ALA A 133 -7.74 -11.04 -2.35
N GLU A 134 -8.10 -12.26 -1.94
CA GLU A 134 -8.89 -13.20 -2.73
C GLU A 134 -10.24 -12.58 -3.14
N ASN A 135 -10.99 -11.96 -2.22
CA ASN A 135 -12.25 -11.29 -2.54
C ASN A 135 -12.09 -10.12 -3.53
N THR A 136 -10.96 -9.42 -3.52
CA THR A 136 -10.69 -8.37 -4.52
C THR A 136 -10.30 -8.94 -5.88
N ILE A 137 -9.50 -10.01 -5.90
CA ILE A 137 -9.03 -10.68 -7.13
C ILE A 137 -10.19 -11.40 -7.83
N GLU A 138 -11.10 -12.01 -7.07
CA GLU A 138 -12.31 -12.67 -7.57
C GLU A 138 -13.42 -11.69 -8.00
N SER A 139 -13.21 -10.38 -7.81
CA SER A 139 -14.18 -9.35 -8.18
C SER A 139 -14.34 -9.21 -9.71
N ARG A 140 -15.28 -8.36 -10.13
CA ARG A 140 -15.45 -8.07 -11.57
C ARG A 140 -14.39 -7.14 -12.16
N LEU A 141 -13.56 -6.52 -11.31
CA LEU A 141 -12.49 -5.62 -11.74
C LEU A 141 -11.25 -6.43 -12.13
N LYS A 142 -10.50 -5.94 -13.11
CA LYS A 142 -9.29 -6.62 -13.59
C LYS A 142 -8.11 -6.31 -12.67
N VAL A 143 -8.05 -6.98 -11.52
CA VAL A 143 -6.90 -6.90 -10.62
C VAL A 143 -5.70 -7.58 -11.29
N THR A 144 -4.58 -6.88 -11.40
CA THR A 144 -3.34 -7.43 -11.99
C THR A 144 -2.14 -7.38 -11.07
N CYS A 145 -2.24 -6.64 -9.96
CA CYS A 145 -1.18 -6.53 -8.97
C CYS A 145 -1.81 -6.45 -7.57
N LEU A 146 -1.31 -7.26 -6.65
CA LEU A 146 -1.57 -7.18 -5.23
C LEU A 146 -0.31 -6.67 -4.55
N SER A 147 -0.39 -5.62 -3.75
CA SER A 147 0.71 -5.14 -2.91
C SER A 147 0.43 -5.39 -1.46
N LEU A 148 1.43 -5.92 -0.77
CA LEU A 148 1.49 -6.08 0.67
C LEU A 148 2.41 -5.00 1.21
N ASP A 149 1.88 -4.13 2.06
CA ASP A 149 2.62 -2.99 2.57
C ASP A 149 3.02 -3.26 4.03
N ASP A 150 4.31 -3.59 4.23
CA ASP A 150 4.94 -3.85 5.54
C ASP A 150 6.09 -2.86 5.79
N PRO A 151 5.80 -1.56 5.98
CA PRO A 151 6.81 -0.52 6.08
C PRO A 151 7.75 -0.70 7.28
N SER A 152 7.30 -1.34 8.36
CA SER A 152 8.14 -1.56 9.55
C SER A 152 9.26 -2.58 9.34
N LEU A 153 9.17 -3.47 8.33
CA LEU A 153 10.23 -4.43 8.03
C LEU A 153 11.49 -3.71 7.54
N GLY A 154 12.58 -3.88 8.28
CA GLY A 154 13.85 -3.19 8.03
C GLY A 154 13.95 -1.76 8.59
N LEU A 155 12.88 -1.23 9.19
CA LEU A 155 12.90 0.04 9.92
C LEU A 155 12.80 -0.15 11.43
N ASN A 156 12.03 -1.14 11.89
CA ASN A 156 11.91 -1.45 13.31
C ASN A 156 12.98 -2.48 13.73
N PRO A 157 13.98 -2.10 14.55
CA PRO A 157 15.05 -2.99 14.95
C PRO A 157 14.57 -4.15 15.85
N GLU A 158 13.39 -4.04 16.47
CA GLU A 158 12.81 -5.11 17.29
C GLU A 158 12.03 -6.14 16.46
N LEU A 159 11.64 -5.78 15.23
CA LEU A 159 10.95 -6.68 14.32
C LEU A 159 11.99 -7.37 13.42
N GLN A 160 12.47 -8.54 13.85
CA GLN A 160 13.47 -9.34 13.13
C GLN A 160 12.92 -10.76 12.91
N PRO A 161 11.96 -10.95 11.97
CA PRO A 161 11.34 -12.24 11.73
C PRO A 161 12.34 -13.28 11.21
N THR A 162 12.16 -14.53 11.60
CA THR A 162 12.93 -15.66 11.04
C THR A 162 12.43 -16.03 9.63
N PRO A 163 13.21 -16.77 8.83
CA PRO A 163 12.75 -17.25 7.53
C PRO A 163 11.43 -18.04 7.58
N GLU A 164 11.22 -18.85 8.62
CA GLU A 164 9.99 -19.60 8.84
C GLU A 164 8.80 -18.67 9.10
N GLN A 165 9.00 -17.60 9.88
CA GLN A 165 7.96 -16.61 10.14
C GLN A 165 7.64 -15.80 8.87
N MET A 166 8.63 -15.52 8.03
CA MET A 166 8.43 -14.92 6.72
C MET A 166 7.59 -15.84 5.82
N GLU A 167 7.89 -17.13 5.79
CA GLU A 167 7.08 -18.12 5.05
C GLU A 167 5.63 -18.15 5.55
N ILE A 168 5.41 -18.26 6.87
CA ILE A 168 4.07 -18.22 7.48
C ILE A 168 3.31 -16.94 7.11
N ALA A 169 3.99 -15.79 7.15
CA ALA A 169 3.38 -14.51 6.83
C ALA A 169 2.87 -14.48 5.38
N TYR A 170 3.64 -14.99 4.42
CA TYR A 170 3.37 -14.73 3.00
C TYR A 170 2.90 -15.95 2.18
N GLU A 171 2.93 -17.17 2.72
CA GLU A 171 2.56 -18.40 1.97
C GLU A 171 1.12 -18.38 1.44
N ASN A 172 0.21 -17.67 2.11
CA ASN A 172 -1.21 -17.61 1.76
C ASN A 172 -1.52 -16.66 0.59
N PHE A 173 -0.53 -15.92 0.10
CA PHE A 173 -0.69 -14.95 -0.99
C PHE A 173 -0.34 -15.52 -2.36
N ASN A 174 -0.42 -16.84 -2.54
CA ASN A 174 -0.19 -17.48 -3.82
C ASN A 174 -1.36 -17.24 -4.80
N PHE A 175 -1.30 -16.15 -5.55
CA PHE A 175 -2.34 -15.74 -6.49
C PHE A 175 -1.84 -15.72 -7.94
N SER A 176 -2.77 -15.60 -8.89
CA SER A 176 -2.46 -15.54 -10.34
C SER A 176 -2.08 -14.14 -10.84
N VAL A 177 -2.02 -13.16 -9.94
CA VAL A 177 -1.64 -11.77 -10.21
C VAL A 177 -0.22 -11.53 -9.69
N ASP A 178 0.46 -10.49 -10.17
CA ASP A 178 1.75 -10.11 -9.59
C ASP A 178 1.56 -9.76 -8.11
N VAL A 179 2.28 -10.43 -7.21
CA VAL A 179 2.26 -10.12 -5.78
C VAL A 179 3.51 -9.33 -5.43
N GLN A 180 3.31 -8.13 -4.94
CA GLN A 180 4.33 -7.17 -4.58
C GLN A 180 4.44 -7.08 -3.05
N ILE A 181 5.67 -7.02 -2.54
CA ILE A 181 5.94 -6.49 -1.21
C ILE A 181 6.41 -5.04 -1.33
N HIS A 182 5.85 -4.12 -0.55
CA HIS A 182 6.28 -2.73 -0.49
C HIS A 182 7.06 -2.48 0.81
N LEU A 183 8.33 -2.14 0.67
CA LEU A 183 9.26 -1.87 1.76
C LEU A 183 9.72 -0.41 1.70
N HIS A 184 9.78 0.24 2.87
CA HIS A 184 10.31 1.60 3.00
C HIS A 184 11.84 1.65 3.09
N ALA A 185 12.50 0.50 3.29
CA ALA A 185 13.95 0.39 3.31
C ALA A 185 14.42 -0.85 2.53
N PRO A 186 15.54 -0.77 1.79
CA PRO A 186 16.07 -1.90 1.06
C PRO A 186 16.64 -2.98 1.98
N LEU A 187 16.96 -2.68 3.25
CA LEU A 187 17.69 -3.58 4.15
C LEU A 187 17.14 -5.01 4.23
N TYR A 188 15.83 -5.18 4.03
CA TYR A 188 15.13 -6.47 4.15
C TYR A 188 14.80 -7.13 2.82
N TYR A 189 15.17 -6.55 1.67
CA TYR A 189 14.75 -7.09 0.37
C TYR A 189 15.22 -8.53 0.13
N SER A 190 16.45 -8.84 0.58
CA SER A 190 17.06 -10.16 0.40
C SER A 190 16.28 -11.27 1.09
N ASN A 191 15.63 -10.97 2.23
CA ASN A 191 14.79 -11.92 2.97
C ASN A 191 13.53 -12.33 2.18
N PHE A 192 13.17 -11.60 1.13
CA PHE A 192 12.03 -11.90 0.27
C PHE A 192 12.40 -12.63 -1.02
N LEU A 193 13.70 -12.79 -1.31
CA LEU A 193 14.15 -13.47 -2.53
C LEU A 193 13.68 -14.94 -2.57
N ASP A 194 13.68 -15.62 -1.42
CA ASP A 194 13.24 -17.01 -1.30
C ASP A 194 11.74 -17.17 -1.09
N VAL A 195 11.01 -16.08 -0.83
CA VAL A 195 9.55 -16.13 -0.63
C VAL A 195 8.87 -16.30 -1.99
N LYS A 196 8.43 -17.52 -2.28
CA LYS A 196 7.90 -17.91 -3.61
C LYS A 196 6.63 -17.19 -4.02
N THR A 197 5.84 -16.73 -3.07
CA THR A 197 4.57 -16.05 -3.32
C THR A 197 4.73 -14.56 -3.60
N ILE A 198 5.94 -14.01 -3.51
CA ILE A 198 6.23 -12.60 -3.82
C ILE A 198 6.96 -12.52 -5.15
N ASP A 199 6.39 -11.84 -6.14
CA ASP A 199 6.95 -11.68 -7.47
C ASP A 199 7.73 -10.36 -7.62
N VAL A 200 7.33 -9.33 -6.88
CA VAL A 200 7.84 -7.95 -7.04
C VAL A 200 8.31 -7.39 -5.70
N ILE A 201 9.54 -6.89 -5.67
CA ILE A 201 10.07 -6.11 -4.55
C ILE A 201 9.85 -4.63 -4.86
N GLY A 202 9.10 -3.93 -4.00
CA GLY A 202 8.83 -2.50 -4.11
C GLY A 202 9.66 -1.70 -3.11
N ILE A 203 10.44 -0.72 -3.60
CA ILE A 203 11.29 0.13 -2.77
C ILE A 203 10.94 1.62 -2.94
N GLU A 204 10.83 2.34 -1.82
CA GLU A 204 10.68 3.80 -1.82
C GLU A 204 12.01 4.51 -2.17
N SER A 205 12.28 4.69 -3.47
CA SER A 205 13.51 5.35 -3.96
C SER A 205 13.34 6.82 -4.32
N ALA A 206 12.11 7.34 -4.39
CA ALA A 206 11.86 8.69 -4.92
C ALA A 206 12.51 9.82 -4.11
N LYS A 207 12.71 9.59 -2.81
CA LYS A 207 13.31 10.57 -1.90
C LYS A 207 14.84 10.54 -1.94
N ASP A 208 15.43 9.37 -2.17
CA ASP A 208 16.88 9.15 -2.24
C ASP A 208 17.17 7.96 -3.15
N GLU A 209 17.57 8.23 -4.40
CA GLU A 209 17.87 7.18 -5.38
C GLU A 209 19.03 6.27 -4.97
N LYS A 210 19.90 6.71 -4.06
CA LYS A 210 21.02 5.91 -3.56
C LYS A 210 20.56 4.64 -2.86
N VAL A 211 19.29 4.58 -2.42
CA VAL A 211 18.75 3.34 -1.86
C VAL A 211 18.80 2.17 -2.86
N LEU A 212 18.79 2.47 -4.17
CA LEU A 212 18.90 1.47 -5.22
C LEU A 212 20.30 0.85 -5.32
N GLU A 213 21.35 1.51 -4.81
CA GLU A 213 22.70 0.95 -4.75
C GLU A 213 22.80 -0.26 -3.81
N PHE A 214 21.83 -0.42 -2.91
CA PHE A 214 21.74 -1.56 -1.99
C PHE A 214 20.96 -2.74 -2.56
N ILE A 215 20.43 -2.64 -3.79
CA ILE A 215 19.69 -3.70 -4.43
C ILE A 215 20.57 -4.35 -5.49
N ASP A 216 20.85 -5.65 -5.33
CA ASP A 216 21.59 -6.41 -6.33
C ASP A 216 20.65 -6.91 -7.43
N LYS A 217 20.92 -6.47 -8.66
CA LYS A 217 20.16 -6.87 -9.84
C LYS A 217 20.33 -8.36 -10.15
N GLU A 218 21.53 -8.92 -10.00
CA GLU A 218 21.82 -10.33 -10.30
C GLU A 218 21.09 -11.25 -9.31
N GLU A 219 20.96 -10.83 -8.05
CA GLU A 219 20.15 -11.55 -7.06
C GLU A 219 18.66 -11.55 -7.44
N LEU A 220 18.10 -10.40 -7.82
CA LEU A 220 16.70 -10.34 -8.26
C LEU A 220 16.46 -11.22 -9.48
N GLU A 221 17.33 -11.14 -10.49
CA GLU A 221 17.20 -11.94 -11.72
C GLU A 221 17.34 -13.44 -11.45
N SER A 222 18.27 -13.87 -10.60
CA SER A 222 18.47 -15.28 -10.26
C SER A 222 17.31 -15.90 -9.45
N HIS A 223 16.56 -15.07 -8.72
CA HIS A 223 15.35 -15.49 -7.99
C HIS A 223 14.05 -15.17 -8.75
N GLU A 224 14.16 -14.79 -10.02
CA GLU A 224 13.04 -14.43 -10.91
C GLU A 224 12.13 -13.32 -10.35
N LYS A 225 12.69 -12.41 -9.55
CA LYS A 225 11.98 -11.28 -8.93
C LYS A 225 12.02 -10.04 -9.81
N LYS A 226 10.95 -9.26 -9.78
CA LYS A 226 10.88 -7.93 -10.41
C LYS A 226 11.13 -6.84 -9.36
N LEU A 227 11.51 -5.66 -9.82
CA LEU A 227 11.68 -4.47 -8.97
C LEU A 227 10.64 -3.40 -9.34
N ARG A 228 10.02 -2.80 -8.33
CA ARG A 228 9.19 -1.60 -8.43
C ARG A 228 9.88 -0.46 -7.68
N ILE A 229 10.14 0.65 -8.37
CA ILE A 229 10.85 1.80 -7.81
C ILE A 229 9.93 3.01 -7.68
N GLY A 230 10.07 3.76 -6.60
CA GLY A 230 9.45 5.07 -6.48
C GLY A 230 10.16 6.11 -7.33
N ILE A 231 9.45 6.75 -8.25
CA ILE A 231 10.00 7.81 -9.13
C ILE A 231 9.56 9.22 -8.72
N SER A 232 8.48 9.34 -7.95
CA SER A 232 7.97 10.61 -7.45
C SER A 232 7.54 10.48 -6.00
N ARG A 233 7.72 11.58 -5.26
CA ARG A 233 7.42 11.67 -3.83
C ARG A 233 5.96 12.06 -3.60
N SER A 234 5.35 11.41 -2.60
CA SER A 234 4.00 11.74 -2.10
C SER A 234 3.99 12.43 -0.74
N ASP A 235 5.15 12.71 -0.14
CA ASP A 235 5.29 13.34 1.19
C ASP A 235 5.18 14.88 1.14
N ILE A 236 4.01 15.36 0.70
CA ILE A 236 3.72 16.79 0.47
C ILE A 236 4.13 17.66 1.67
N ASP A 237 3.84 17.21 2.89
CA ASP A 237 4.18 17.97 4.09
C ASP A 237 5.69 18.18 4.27
N SER A 238 6.48 17.14 4.01
CA SER A 238 7.94 17.22 4.07
C SER A 238 8.49 18.10 2.95
N MET A 239 7.88 18.05 1.77
CA MET A 239 8.24 18.92 0.64
C MET A 239 7.98 20.40 0.96
N ILE A 240 6.82 20.71 1.54
CA ILE A 240 6.47 22.08 1.96
C ILE A 240 7.41 22.55 3.08
N ALA A 241 7.73 21.69 4.05
CA ALA A 241 8.66 22.01 5.13
C ALA A 241 10.06 22.37 4.59
N TYR A 242 10.58 21.57 3.67
CA TYR A 242 11.85 21.84 2.99
C TYR A 242 11.82 23.16 2.22
N PHE A 243 10.76 23.41 1.45
CA PHE A 243 10.59 24.65 0.68
C PHE A 243 10.55 25.89 1.58
N ASN A 244 9.81 25.82 2.70
CA ASN A 244 9.76 26.90 3.68
C ASN A 244 11.13 27.20 4.29
N GLN A 245 11.90 26.16 4.63
CA GLN A 245 13.25 26.31 5.16
C GLN A 245 14.19 26.94 4.12
N LYS A 246 14.12 26.49 2.86
CA LYS A 246 14.96 26.96 1.76
C LYS A 246 14.72 28.43 1.41
N TYR A 247 13.46 28.87 1.43
CA TYR A 247 13.07 30.21 0.97
C TYR A 247 12.69 31.20 2.08
N GLY A 248 12.62 30.76 3.34
CA GLY A 248 12.20 31.61 4.46
C GLY A 248 10.74 32.07 4.35
N VAL A 249 9.87 31.22 3.80
CA VAL A 249 8.43 31.52 3.60
C VAL A 249 7.54 30.62 4.45
N ASN A 250 6.23 30.88 4.41
CA ASN A 250 5.21 30.02 5.03
C ASN A 250 4.16 29.63 3.98
N ALA A 251 4.49 28.62 3.17
CA ALA A 251 3.63 28.10 2.12
C ALA A 251 2.35 27.44 2.65
N TRP A 252 2.30 27.00 3.92
CA TRP A 252 1.08 26.40 4.51
C TRP A 252 -0.16 27.31 4.48
N LYS A 253 0.04 28.62 4.28
CA LYS A 253 -1.03 29.63 4.22
C LYS A 253 -1.37 30.08 2.80
N ASP A 254 -0.69 29.55 1.78
CA ASP A 254 -0.85 29.96 0.38
C ASP A 254 -0.75 28.75 -0.56
N GLU A 255 -1.89 28.34 -1.10
CA GLU A 255 -2.00 27.24 -2.06
C GLU A 255 -1.06 27.41 -3.27
N LYS A 256 -0.82 28.64 -3.73
CA LYS A 256 0.09 28.89 -4.85
C LYS A 256 1.54 28.59 -4.46
N LEU A 257 1.92 28.86 -3.22
CA LEU A 257 3.25 28.51 -2.72
C LEU A 257 3.39 27.01 -2.50
N ILE A 258 2.31 26.31 -2.10
CA ILE A 258 2.30 24.84 -2.02
C ILE A 258 2.53 24.25 -3.41
N LEU A 259 1.76 24.67 -4.41
CA LEU A 259 1.93 24.18 -5.79
C LEU A 259 3.32 24.47 -6.31
N LYS A 260 3.85 25.68 -6.07
CA LYS A 260 5.23 26.03 -6.45
C LYS A 260 6.26 25.14 -5.75
N ALA A 261 6.06 24.79 -4.48
CA ALA A 261 6.95 23.89 -3.76
C ALA A 261 6.95 22.48 -4.37
N ILE A 262 5.77 21.96 -4.72
CA ILE A 262 5.62 20.67 -5.39
C ILE A 262 6.28 20.71 -6.77
N ASP A 263 5.96 21.71 -7.60
CA ASP A 263 6.53 21.83 -8.95
C ASP A 263 8.06 21.96 -8.93
N GLU A 264 8.61 22.68 -7.96
CA GLU A 264 10.06 22.86 -7.84
C GLU A 264 10.79 21.58 -7.44
N LEU A 265 10.17 20.72 -6.64
CA LEU A 265 10.81 19.51 -6.11
C LEU A 265 10.49 18.26 -6.93
N GLU A 266 9.25 18.15 -7.38
CA GLU A 266 8.64 16.98 -8.01
C GLU A 266 7.98 17.33 -9.36
N GLY A 267 8.33 18.45 -9.98
CA GLY A 267 7.96 18.74 -11.36
C GLY A 267 8.49 17.68 -12.33
N ALA A 268 7.78 17.47 -13.45
CA ALA A 268 8.12 16.43 -14.43
C ALA A 268 9.58 16.49 -14.92
N ASP A 269 10.12 17.69 -15.13
CA ASP A 269 11.51 17.88 -15.55
C ASP A 269 12.52 17.40 -14.49
N ASN A 270 12.18 17.50 -13.21
CA ASN A 270 13.04 17.00 -12.15
C ASN A 270 12.97 15.48 -12.08
N ILE A 271 11.76 14.91 -12.16
CA ILE A 271 11.56 13.46 -12.17
C ILE A 271 12.30 12.82 -13.36
N LEU A 272 12.27 13.44 -14.54
CA LEU A 272 12.97 12.94 -15.74
C LEU A 272 14.50 13.05 -15.69
N ARG A 273 15.07 13.86 -14.79
CA ARG A 273 16.52 14.03 -14.64
C ARG A 273 17.17 13.05 -13.67
N ARG A 274 16.36 12.43 -12.82
CA ARG A 274 16.74 11.35 -11.90
C ARG A 274 16.95 10.07 -12.71
#